data_AF-A0A5K1BZ93-F1
#
_entry.id   AF-A0A5K1BZ93-F1
#
_cell.length_a   1.000
_cell.length_b   1.000
_cell.length_c   1.000
_cell.angle_alpha   90.00
_cell.angle_beta   90.00
_cell.angle_gamma   90.00
#
_symmetry.space_group_name_H-M   'P 1'
#
loop_
_entity.id
_entity.type
_entity.pdbx_description
1 polymer ?
#
loop_
_entity_poly.entity_id
_entity_poly.type
_entity_poly.pdbx_seq_one_letter_code
_entity_poly.pdbx_strand_id
1 'polypeptide(L)' 'CYVCLMDYEEGDIVRTLPCQHKFHQLCIDKWLKEVH' A
#
# COMPACT_ATOMS: atom_id res chain seq x y z
N CYS A 1 -1.30 3.68 5.90
CA CYS A 1 -1.07 3.58 4.44
C CYS A 1 -1.33 4.93 3.77
N TYR A 2 -0.35 5.54 3.08
CA TYR A 2 -0.50 6.89 2.51
C TYR A 2 -1.50 7.00 1.36
N VAL A 3 -1.90 5.88 0.76
CA VAL A 3 -2.87 5.86 -0.34
C VAL A 3 -4.31 5.96 0.17
N CYS A 4 -4.66 5.21 1.22
CA CYS A 4 -6.02 5.19 1.78
C CYS A 4 -6.17 6.01 3.08
N LEU A 5 -5.06 6.52 3.63
CA LEU A 5 -5.00 7.26 4.90
C LEU A 5 -5.52 6.49 6.13
N MET A 6 -5.62 5.16 6.03
CA MET A 6 -5.99 4.29 7.16
C MET A 6 -4.75 3.70 7.85
N ASP A 7 -4.92 3.37 9.12
CA ASP A 7 -3.93 2.64 9.93
C ASP A 7 -3.78 1.19 9.45
N TYR A 8 -2.76 0.51 9.97
CA TYR A 8 -2.55 -0.91 9.72
C TYR A 8 -3.09 -1.72 10.90
N GLU A 9 -3.87 -2.74 10.59
CA GLU A 9 -4.46 -3.65 11.56
C GLU A 9 -3.84 -5.05 11.48
N GLU A 10 -4.01 -5.85 12.52
CA GLU A 10 -3.59 -7.25 12.48
C GLU A 10 -4.31 -8.00 11.35
N GLY A 11 -3.54 -8.73 10.54
CA GLY A 11 -4.05 -9.43 9.36
C GLY A 11 -3.98 -8.62 8.06
N ASP A 12 -3.62 -7.33 8.12
CA ASP A 12 -3.41 -6.55 6.92
C ASP A 12 -2.22 -7.07 6.09
N ILE A 13 -2.47 -7.21 4.79
CA ILE A 13 -1.42 -7.57 3.84
C ILE A 13 -0.74 -6.29 3.36
N VAL A 14 0.52 -6.10 3.75
CA VAL A 14 1.31 -4.92 3.43
C VAL A 14 2.49 -5.25 2.51
N ARG A 15 2.82 -4.35 1.59
CA ARG A 15 4.05 -4.39 0.80
C ARG A 15 4.98 -3.26 1.23
N THR A 16 6.28 -3.57 1.25
CA THR A 16 7.34 -2.57 1.43
C THR A 16 8.02 -2.36 0.07
N LEU A 17 8.05 -1.12 -0.40
CA LEU A 17 8.74 -0.76 -1.64
C LEU A 17 10.26 -0.62 -1.42
N PRO A 18 11.09 -0.63 -2.48
CA PRO A 18 12.54 -0.41 -2.36
C PRO A 18 12.92 0.91 -1.67
N CYS A 19 12.04 1.93 -1.74
CA CYS A 19 12.18 3.19 -1.01
C CYS A 19 11.80 3.11 0.48
N GLN A 20 11.59 1.90 1.01
CA GLN A 20 11.25 1.57 2.41
C GLN A 20 9.85 2.02 2.89
N HIS A 21 9.04 2.60 2.01
CA HIS A 21 7.65 2.93 2.33
C HIS A 21 6.76 1.69 2.33
N LYS A 22 5.85 1.62 3.31
CA LYS A 22 4.85 0.55 3.46
C LYS A 22 3.49 1.00 2.95
N PHE A 23 2.77 0.09 2.31
CA PHE A 23 1.42 0.30 1.80
C PHE A 23 0.60 -0.97 1.95
N HIS A 24 -0.72 -0.87 2.08
CA HIS A 24 -1.58 -2.03 1.87
C HIS A 24 -1.38 -2.56 0.46
N GLN A 25 -1.25 -3.87 0.31
CA GLN A 25 -1.02 -4.51 -0.98
C GLN A 25 -2.07 -4.08 -2.01
N LEU A 26 -3.36 -4.08 -1.63
CA LEU A 26 -4.44 -3.66 -2.51
C LEU A 26 -4.35 -2.19 -2.92
N CYS A 27 -3.92 -1.32 -2.01
CA CYS A 27 -3.79 0.10 -2.29
C CYS A 27 -2.65 0.37 -3.28
N ILE A 28 -1.48 -0.24 -3.07
CA ILE A 28 -0.34 -0.04 -3.96
C ILE A 28 -0.55 -0.71 -5.32
N ASP A 29 -1.15 -1.91 -5.34
CA ASP A 29 -1.44 -2.65 -6.57
C ASP A 29 -2.46 -1.90 -7.44
N LYS A 30 -3.48 -1.25 -6.84
CA LYS A 30 -4.42 -0.38 -7.58
C LYS A 30 -3.75 0.90 -8.07
N TRP A 31 -3.03 1.60 -7.20
CA TRP A 31 -2.38 2.86 -7.54
C TRP A 31 -1.40 2.69 -8.71
N LEU A 32 -0.56 1.65 -8.69
CA LEU A 32 0.39 1.38 -9.78
C LEU A 32 -0.28 1.00 -11.11
N LYS A 33 -1.48 0.42 -11.09
CA LYS A 33 -2.24 0.07 -12.30
C LYS A 33 -2.91 1.27 -12.96
N GLU A 34 -3.25 2.30 -12.18
CA GLU A 34 -3.88 3.52 -12.72
C GLU A 34 -2.87 4.55 -13.25
N VAL A 35 -1.59 4.43 -12.91
CA VAL A 35 -0.52 5.31 -13.43
C VAL A 35 -0.07 4.87 -14.85
N HIS A 36 -1.02 4.43 -15.68
CA HIS A 36 -0.81 4.15 -17.11
C HIS A 36 -1.45 5.22 -17.98
#